data_AF-A0AAU7JPT9-F1
#
_entry.id   AF-A0AAU7JPT9-F1
#
_cell.length_a   1.000
_cell.length_b   1.000
_cell.length_c   1.000
_cell.angle_alpha   90.00
_cell.angle_beta   90.00
_cell.angle_gamma   90.00
#
_symmetry.space_group_name_H-M   'P 1'
#
loop_
_entity.id
_entity.type
_entity.pdbx_description
1 polymer ?
#
loop_
_entity_poly.entity_id
_entity_poly.type
_entity_poly.pdbx_seq_one_letter_code
_entity_poly.pdbx_strand_id
1 'polypeptide(L)'
;MSHSPAPATSLQRVVQALTGPDLAAVVDLVVWVEDGAAMAANHLGCVRLHADGRREVVAGEDPVPDTSPMAFLPHAGELAARGPLVSTDNAYPYAAQRILSLFADADRSPDLAVVHTPRHYFPDEGGHTGEHGSLDVIQSRAPLVLSGPGVQRLGLVEAHGRLVDVGPTLAVLAGVPEEDLVDAEGASLDGVVLAAYLADHPADGTVGPAAPVHPRRVVGILWDGAPCGELLAMAEAGELPGVARLIEHGLALTGGAVAEFPSVTLTNHTSILTGVGPGRHGVLGNVFYDRSTGERVVPNDAATWHRSAEWLRPSVRTVFEMVNDHAGERSSARTASVDEAIDRGADYGTMALLRQVGGFDAATGQGGVLPDAAASPFLTNPQHLGDSYFHWGCRSTTWVCSRCCSCGRTRRRRRP
;
A
#
# COMPACT_ATOMS: atom_id res chain seq x y z
N MET A 1 -53.69 12.37 -5.49
CA MET A 1 -52.60 13.21 -6.04
C MET A 1 -51.42 12.30 -6.31
N SER A 2 -51.23 11.92 -7.57
CA SER A 2 -50.09 11.13 -8.04
C SER A 2 -48.82 11.96 -7.86
N HIS A 3 -48.00 11.63 -6.86
CA HIS A 3 -46.64 12.17 -6.78
C HIS A 3 -45.81 11.46 -7.84
N SER A 4 -45.63 12.10 -9.00
CA SER A 4 -44.58 11.68 -9.92
C SER A 4 -43.23 11.82 -9.19
N PRO A 5 -42.39 10.78 -9.16
CA PRO A 5 -41.07 10.89 -8.53
C PRO A 5 -40.25 11.98 -9.22
N ALA A 6 -39.44 12.71 -8.44
CA ALA A 6 -38.51 13.69 -8.98
C ALA A 6 -37.58 13.03 -10.02
N PRO A 7 -37.18 13.74 -11.08
CA PRO A 7 -36.28 13.18 -12.09
C PRO A 7 -34.95 12.79 -11.45
N ALA A 8 -34.44 11.61 -11.82
CA ALA A 8 -33.18 11.09 -11.31
C ALA A 8 -32.01 12.03 -11.64
N THR A 9 -31.08 12.20 -10.70
CA THR A 9 -29.86 13.00 -10.90
C THR A 9 -28.98 12.38 -11.99
N SER A 10 -28.01 13.13 -12.52
CA SER A 10 -27.05 12.57 -13.48
C SER A 10 -26.27 11.39 -12.90
N LEU A 11 -25.87 11.46 -11.62
CA LEU A 11 -25.21 10.36 -10.92
C LEU A 11 -26.09 9.11 -10.86
N GLN A 12 -27.36 9.25 -10.44
CA GLN A 12 -28.30 8.13 -10.36
C GLN A 12 -28.51 7.43 -11.70
N ARG A 13 -28.58 8.19 -12.81
CA ARG A 13 -28.68 7.62 -14.15
C ARG A 13 -27.42 6.84 -14.55
N VAL A 14 -26.23 7.32 -14.19
CA VAL A 14 -24.97 6.63 -14.47
C VAL A 14 -24.86 5.36 -13.63
N VAL A 15 -25.15 5.42 -12.34
CA VAL A 15 -25.19 4.23 -11.46
C VAL A 15 -26.15 3.20 -12.04
N GLN A 16 -27.39 3.59 -12.37
CA GLN A 16 -28.38 2.68 -12.94
C GLN A 16 -27.90 2.02 -14.25
N ALA A 17 -27.19 2.76 -15.11
CA ALA A 17 -26.66 2.21 -16.35
C ALA A 17 -25.52 1.20 -16.10
N LEU A 18 -24.62 1.51 -15.15
CA LEU A 18 -23.47 0.68 -14.81
C LEU A 18 -23.84 -0.56 -13.99
N THR A 19 -24.95 -0.52 -13.26
CA THR A 19 -25.50 -1.65 -12.50
C THR A 19 -26.57 -2.42 -13.27
N GLY A 20 -26.60 -2.33 -14.60
CA GLY A 20 -27.51 -3.13 -15.42
C GLY A 20 -27.10 -4.62 -15.44
N PRO A 21 -28.06 -5.56 -15.54
CA PRO A 21 -27.75 -7.00 -15.56
C PRO A 21 -26.86 -7.42 -16.73
N ASP A 22 -26.91 -6.70 -17.86
CA ASP A 22 -26.05 -6.96 -19.03
C ASP A 22 -24.55 -6.70 -18.74
N LEU A 23 -24.25 -5.91 -17.70
CA LEU A 23 -22.88 -5.62 -17.25
C LEU A 23 -22.46 -6.46 -16.05
N ALA A 24 -23.30 -7.37 -15.54
CA ALA A 24 -23.03 -8.16 -14.32
C ALA A 24 -21.75 -9.01 -14.39
N ALA A 25 -21.34 -9.44 -15.60
CA ALA A 25 -20.10 -10.19 -15.79
C ALA A 25 -18.84 -9.31 -15.70
N VAL A 26 -18.99 -7.98 -15.79
CA VAL A 26 -17.91 -7.00 -15.88
C VAL A 26 -17.85 -6.13 -14.64
N VAL A 27 -18.98 -5.57 -14.21
CA VAL A 27 -19.08 -4.64 -13.08
C VAL A 27 -19.45 -5.41 -11.81
N ASP A 28 -18.52 -5.45 -10.87
CA ASP A 28 -18.72 -6.02 -9.54
C ASP A 28 -19.50 -5.05 -8.66
N LEU A 29 -18.97 -3.84 -8.50
CA LEU A 29 -19.54 -2.77 -7.67
C LEU A 29 -19.38 -1.43 -8.37
N VAL A 30 -20.38 -0.57 -8.22
CA VAL A 30 -20.28 0.87 -8.43
C VAL A 30 -20.36 1.52 -7.06
N VAL A 31 -19.37 2.33 -6.71
CA VAL A 31 -19.28 2.96 -5.38
C VAL A 31 -19.19 4.48 -5.49
N TRP A 32 -19.81 5.18 -4.54
CA TRP A 32 -19.79 6.64 -4.44
C TRP A 32 -20.03 7.07 -2.99
N VAL A 33 -20.04 8.37 -2.73
CA VAL A 33 -20.42 8.94 -1.43
C VAL A 33 -21.68 9.78 -1.58
N GLU A 34 -22.63 9.56 -0.68
CA GLU A 34 -23.88 10.32 -0.58
C GLU A 34 -24.15 10.65 0.90
N ASP A 35 -24.40 11.91 1.21
CA ASP A 35 -24.70 12.39 2.57
C ASP A 35 -23.69 11.93 3.64
N GLY A 36 -22.41 11.85 3.27
CA GLY A 36 -21.32 11.43 4.15
C GLY A 36 -21.25 9.92 4.42
N ALA A 37 -22.05 9.10 3.73
CA ALA A 37 -21.98 7.64 3.79
C ALA A 37 -21.42 7.06 2.48
N ALA A 38 -20.73 5.95 2.60
CA ALA A 38 -20.30 5.18 1.44
C ALA A 38 -21.50 4.44 0.86
N MET A 39 -21.62 4.46 -0.46
CA MET A 39 -22.66 3.75 -1.21
C MET A 39 -21.97 2.68 -2.06
N ALA A 40 -22.56 1.50 -2.13
CA ALA A 40 -22.12 0.43 -3.02
C ALA A 40 -23.34 -0.21 -3.69
N ALA A 41 -23.29 -0.37 -5.00
CA ALA A 41 -24.37 -0.96 -5.78
C ALA A 41 -23.85 -1.89 -6.87
N ASN A 42 -24.65 -2.89 -7.21
CA ASN A 42 -24.44 -3.76 -8.36
C ASN A 42 -25.80 -4.10 -9.01
N HIS A 43 -25.82 -5.06 -9.93
CA HIS A 43 -27.04 -5.49 -10.60
C HIS A 43 -28.10 -6.17 -9.69
N LEU A 44 -27.72 -6.58 -8.47
CA LEU A 44 -28.60 -7.21 -7.49
C LEU A 44 -29.22 -6.21 -6.52
N GLY A 45 -28.51 -5.13 -6.18
CA GLY A 45 -29.00 -4.16 -5.22
C GLY A 45 -28.02 -3.05 -4.86
N CYS A 46 -28.33 -2.34 -3.78
CA CYS A 46 -27.63 -1.16 -3.31
C CYS A 46 -27.64 -1.11 -1.78
N VAL A 47 -26.49 -0.82 -1.19
CA VAL A 47 -26.31 -0.67 0.26
C VAL A 47 -25.64 0.67 0.57
N ARG A 48 -26.08 1.27 1.68
CA ARG A 48 -25.42 2.39 2.35
C ARG A 48 -24.62 1.86 3.53
N LEU A 49 -23.36 2.25 3.60
CA LEU A 49 -22.38 1.84 4.59
C LEU A 49 -21.90 3.07 5.36
N HIS A 50 -22.15 3.07 6.67
CA HIS A 50 -21.75 4.16 7.56
C HIS A 50 -20.39 3.88 8.21
N ALA A 51 -19.66 4.94 8.55
CA ALA A 51 -18.36 4.85 9.22
C ALA A 51 -18.44 4.18 10.61
N ASP A 52 -19.60 4.24 11.27
CA ASP A 52 -19.87 3.59 12.55
C ASP A 52 -20.18 2.08 12.43
N GLY A 53 -20.11 1.52 11.21
CA GLY A 53 -20.40 0.13 10.92
C GLY A 53 -21.87 -0.18 10.66
N ARG A 54 -22.77 0.81 10.77
CA ARG A 54 -24.19 0.63 10.41
C ARG A 54 -24.33 0.42 8.90
N ARG A 55 -25.28 -0.44 8.53
CA ARG A 55 -25.54 -0.84 7.14
C ARG A 55 -27.03 -0.72 6.85
N GLU A 56 -27.38 -0.14 5.71
CA GLU A 56 -28.76 0.04 5.27
C GLU A 56 -28.89 -0.46 3.82
N VAL A 57 -29.62 -1.55 3.60
CA VAL A 57 -29.95 -1.99 2.25
C VAL A 57 -30.99 -1.03 1.68
N VAL A 58 -30.61 -0.30 0.64
CA VAL A 58 -31.44 0.74 0.00
C VAL A 58 -32.36 0.13 -1.04
N ALA A 59 -31.90 -0.88 -1.78
CA ALA A 59 -32.68 -1.60 -2.77
C ALA A 59 -32.11 -3.00 -3.01
N GLY A 60 -32.98 -3.97 -3.32
CA GLY A 60 -32.55 -5.32 -3.72
C GLY A 60 -31.80 -6.06 -2.62
N GLU A 61 -30.73 -6.75 -3.01
CA GLU A 61 -29.83 -7.47 -2.10
C GLU A 61 -28.65 -6.59 -1.66
N ASP A 62 -28.03 -6.92 -0.53
CA ASP A 62 -26.77 -6.27 -0.11
C ASP A 62 -25.62 -6.75 -1.00
N PRO A 63 -25.02 -5.89 -1.83
CA PRO A 63 -23.94 -6.31 -2.73
C PRO A 63 -22.60 -6.55 -2.02
N VAL A 64 -22.47 -6.21 -0.72
CA VAL A 64 -21.25 -6.32 0.07
C VAL A 64 -21.48 -7.21 1.32
N PRO A 65 -22.12 -8.39 1.22
CA PRO A 65 -22.68 -9.07 2.39
C PRO A 65 -21.61 -9.47 3.42
N ASP A 66 -20.41 -9.86 2.98
CA ASP A 66 -19.27 -10.19 3.83
C ASP A 66 -18.22 -9.07 3.83
N THR A 67 -17.68 -8.77 5.01
CA THR A 67 -16.61 -7.78 5.24
C THR A 67 -15.41 -8.39 5.96
N SER A 68 -15.32 -9.72 6.01
CA SER A 68 -14.24 -10.45 6.68
C SER A 68 -12.89 -10.29 5.96
N PRO A 69 -11.86 -9.75 6.64
CA PRO A 69 -10.49 -9.72 6.10
C PRO A 69 -9.85 -11.12 6.03
N MET A 70 -10.43 -12.11 6.73
CA MET A 70 -9.94 -13.48 6.78
C MET A 70 -10.69 -14.43 5.82
N ALA A 71 -11.60 -13.91 5.00
CA ALA A 71 -12.38 -14.72 4.07
C ALA A 71 -11.47 -15.56 3.13
N PHE A 72 -11.96 -16.75 2.78
CA PHE A 72 -11.30 -17.78 1.97
C PHE A 72 -10.02 -18.40 2.55
N LEU A 73 -9.56 -18.03 3.74
CA LEU A 73 -8.43 -18.71 4.37
C LEU A 73 -8.84 -20.08 4.95
N PRO A 74 -7.91 -21.06 5.01
CA PRO A 74 -6.49 -21.00 4.63
C PRO A 74 -6.27 -21.05 3.10
N HIS A 75 -5.01 -20.98 2.65
CA HIS A 75 -4.63 -20.86 1.23
C HIS A 75 -5.37 -21.83 0.27
N ALA A 76 -5.62 -23.09 0.67
CA ALA A 76 -6.37 -24.03 -0.15
C ALA A 76 -7.82 -23.58 -0.44
N GLY A 77 -8.47 -22.87 0.49
CA GLY A 77 -9.78 -22.25 0.30
C GLY A 77 -9.71 -21.08 -0.69
N GLU A 78 -8.68 -20.24 -0.59
CA GLU A 78 -8.43 -19.12 -1.49
C GLU A 78 -8.23 -19.62 -2.93
N LEU A 79 -7.48 -20.72 -3.11
CA LEU A 79 -7.31 -21.36 -4.41
C LEU A 79 -8.61 -21.97 -4.96
N ALA A 80 -9.53 -22.43 -4.11
CA ALA A 80 -10.83 -22.94 -4.54
C ALA A 80 -11.81 -21.82 -4.92
N ALA A 81 -11.65 -20.63 -4.33
CA ALA A 81 -12.49 -19.46 -4.54
C ALA A 81 -11.90 -18.46 -5.56
N ARG A 82 -11.04 -18.91 -6.49
CA ARG A 82 -10.38 -18.04 -7.48
C ARG A 82 -11.39 -17.22 -8.29
N GLY A 83 -11.45 -15.93 -7.97
CA GLY A 83 -12.29 -14.93 -8.59
C GLY A 83 -13.79 -15.24 -8.50
N PRO A 84 -14.44 -14.91 -7.37
CA PRO A 84 -15.90 -14.98 -7.24
C PRO A 84 -16.58 -14.27 -8.41
N LEU A 85 -17.59 -14.91 -9.00
CA LEU A 85 -18.28 -14.40 -10.20
C LEU A 85 -19.32 -13.32 -9.88
N VAL A 86 -19.78 -13.30 -8.63
CA VAL A 86 -20.82 -12.38 -8.14
C VAL A 86 -20.31 -11.81 -6.82
N SER A 87 -20.57 -10.52 -6.61
CA SER A 87 -20.09 -9.80 -5.42
C SER A 87 -20.53 -10.45 -4.11
N THR A 88 -21.70 -11.09 -4.10
CA THR A 88 -22.28 -11.72 -2.90
C THR A 88 -21.53 -12.98 -2.44
N ASP A 89 -20.72 -13.57 -3.32
CA ASP A 89 -19.82 -14.68 -2.99
C ASP A 89 -18.43 -14.19 -2.56
N ASN A 90 -18.23 -12.87 -2.43
CA ASN A 90 -16.96 -12.22 -2.10
C ASN A 90 -17.02 -11.51 -0.74
N ALA A 91 -15.85 -11.11 -0.25
CA ALA A 91 -15.73 -10.28 0.95
C ALA A 91 -15.04 -8.96 0.65
N TYR A 92 -15.50 -7.89 1.28
CA TYR A 92 -15.00 -6.52 1.09
C TYR A 92 -14.59 -5.90 2.42
N PRO A 93 -13.37 -6.18 2.88
CA PRO A 93 -12.91 -5.72 4.19
C PRO A 93 -12.86 -4.21 4.24
N TYR A 94 -13.37 -3.64 5.33
CA TYR A 94 -13.38 -2.19 5.58
C TYR A 94 -14.03 -1.35 4.48
N ALA A 95 -15.02 -1.90 3.76
CA ALA A 95 -15.63 -1.24 2.59
C ALA A 95 -16.04 0.23 2.86
N ALA A 96 -16.75 0.51 3.95
CA ALA A 96 -17.15 1.88 4.31
C ALA A 96 -15.95 2.82 4.44
N GLN A 97 -14.95 2.43 5.23
CA GLN A 97 -13.76 3.24 5.51
C GLN A 97 -12.95 3.48 4.23
N ARG A 98 -12.69 2.43 3.44
CA ARG A 98 -11.87 2.51 2.23
C ARG A 98 -12.55 3.31 1.11
N ILE A 99 -13.88 3.20 0.97
CA ILE A 99 -14.65 4.06 0.05
C ILE A 99 -14.56 5.51 0.54
N LEU A 100 -14.93 5.81 1.78
CA LEU A 100 -14.89 7.19 2.30
C LEU A 100 -13.49 7.82 2.17
N SER A 101 -12.44 7.02 2.40
CA SER A 101 -11.04 7.41 2.22
C SER A 101 -10.74 7.84 0.78
N LEU A 102 -11.14 7.08 -0.24
CA LEU A 102 -10.95 7.45 -1.65
C LEU A 102 -11.66 8.77 -2.02
N PHE A 103 -12.81 9.03 -1.43
CA PHE A 103 -13.68 10.17 -1.75
C PHE A 103 -13.43 11.41 -0.86
N ALA A 104 -12.39 11.41 -0.03
CA ALA A 104 -12.10 12.49 0.91
C ALA A 104 -11.23 13.64 0.33
N ASP A 105 -10.76 13.55 -0.92
CA ASP A 105 -9.98 14.61 -1.56
C ASP A 105 -10.88 15.46 -2.49
N ALA A 106 -11.12 16.71 -2.11
CA ALA A 106 -12.06 17.59 -2.81
C ALA A 106 -11.73 17.84 -4.30
N ASP A 107 -10.44 17.81 -4.68
CA ASP A 107 -10.02 18.15 -6.04
C ASP A 107 -9.81 16.91 -6.90
N ARG A 108 -9.37 15.81 -6.29
CA ARG A 108 -8.89 14.62 -7.00
C ARG A 108 -9.84 13.44 -6.94
N SER A 109 -10.70 13.37 -5.92
CA SER A 109 -11.62 12.23 -5.76
C SER A 109 -12.57 12.12 -6.93
N PRO A 110 -12.86 10.90 -7.43
CA PRO A 110 -13.81 10.73 -8.52
C PRO A 110 -15.25 11.02 -8.03
N ASP A 111 -16.18 11.20 -8.96
CA ASP A 111 -17.60 11.33 -8.63
C ASP A 111 -18.26 9.97 -8.33
N LEU A 112 -17.71 8.90 -8.91
CA LEU A 112 -18.00 7.50 -8.61
C LEU A 112 -16.79 6.64 -9.02
N ALA A 113 -16.65 5.45 -8.46
CA ALA A 113 -15.66 4.46 -8.87
C ALA A 113 -16.35 3.16 -9.29
N VAL A 114 -15.81 2.53 -10.32
CA VAL A 114 -16.29 1.24 -10.84
C VAL A 114 -15.27 0.17 -10.51
N VAL A 115 -15.72 -0.89 -9.84
CA VAL A 115 -14.94 -2.08 -9.51
C VAL A 115 -15.34 -3.17 -10.48
N HIS A 116 -14.34 -3.78 -11.13
CA HIS A 116 -14.60 -4.88 -12.06
C HIS A 116 -14.69 -6.21 -11.31
N THR A 117 -15.38 -7.18 -11.91
CA THR A 117 -15.38 -8.55 -11.36
C THR A 117 -13.95 -9.08 -11.34
N PRO A 118 -13.56 -9.88 -10.32
CA PRO A 118 -12.20 -10.39 -10.20
C PRO A 118 -11.67 -11.18 -11.42
N ARG A 119 -12.57 -11.64 -12.30
CA ARG A 119 -12.22 -12.37 -13.53
C ARG A 119 -12.12 -11.50 -14.77
N HIS A 120 -12.55 -10.25 -14.68
CA HIS A 120 -12.59 -9.36 -15.82
C HIS A 120 -11.24 -8.67 -16.03
N TYR A 121 -10.74 -8.69 -17.26
CA TYR A 121 -9.53 -8.00 -17.69
C TYR A 121 -9.64 -7.64 -19.18
N PHE A 122 -8.86 -6.66 -19.64
CA PHE A 122 -8.90 -6.14 -21.02
C PHE A 122 -7.57 -6.37 -21.73
N PRO A 123 -7.29 -7.57 -22.26
CA PRO A 123 -6.00 -7.85 -22.90
C PRO A 123 -5.73 -6.95 -24.11
N ASP A 124 -6.78 -6.58 -24.84
CA ASP A 124 -6.67 -5.74 -26.03
C ASP A 124 -6.30 -4.28 -25.70
N GLU A 125 -6.54 -3.84 -24.46
CA GLU A 125 -6.18 -2.51 -23.94
C GLU A 125 -4.95 -2.57 -23.02
N GLY A 126 -4.14 -3.64 -23.15
CA GLY A 126 -2.90 -3.83 -22.39
C GLY A 126 -3.10 -4.41 -20.99
N GLY A 127 -4.30 -4.88 -20.66
CA GLY A 127 -4.59 -5.50 -19.37
C GLY A 127 -3.96 -6.89 -19.21
N HIS A 128 -3.68 -7.26 -17.96
CA HIS A 128 -3.01 -8.49 -17.57
C HIS A 128 -3.95 -9.46 -16.85
N THR A 129 -3.63 -10.75 -16.89
CA THR A 129 -4.30 -11.74 -16.03
C THR A 129 -3.95 -11.46 -14.58
N GLY A 130 -4.93 -11.07 -13.77
CA GLY A 130 -4.72 -10.64 -12.39
C GLY A 130 -4.54 -9.12 -12.24
N GLU A 131 -5.43 -8.33 -12.87
CA GLU A 131 -5.55 -6.89 -12.61
C GLU A 131 -5.76 -6.62 -11.11
N HIS A 132 -5.35 -5.44 -10.67
CA HIS A 132 -5.51 -4.97 -9.29
C HIS A 132 -6.27 -3.64 -9.26
N GLY A 133 -6.76 -3.23 -8.10
CA GLY A 133 -7.60 -2.03 -7.94
C GLY A 133 -8.98 -2.31 -7.39
N SER A 134 -9.29 -3.57 -7.10
CA SER A 134 -10.56 -3.97 -6.48
C SER A 134 -10.64 -3.63 -4.98
N LEU A 135 -11.88 -3.63 -4.49
CA LEU A 135 -12.22 -3.56 -3.07
C LEU A 135 -12.20 -4.95 -2.41
N ASP A 136 -12.18 -6.03 -3.19
CA ASP A 136 -12.29 -7.41 -2.70
C ASP A 136 -11.08 -7.88 -1.88
N VAL A 137 -11.32 -8.87 -1.03
CA VAL A 137 -10.34 -9.41 -0.09
C VAL A 137 -9.13 -10.07 -0.77
N ILE A 138 -9.31 -10.78 -1.89
CA ILE A 138 -8.23 -11.56 -2.50
C ILE A 138 -7.20 -10.61 -3.11
N GLN A 139 -7.66 -9.61 -3.88
CA GLN A 139 -6.76 -8.60 -4.45
C GLN A 139 -6.20 -7.64 -3.40
N SER A 140 -6.94 -7.39 -2.32
CA SER A 140 -6.52 -6.45 -1.28
C SER A 140 -5.64 -7.07 -0.19
N ARG A 141 -5.28 -8.36 -0.26
CA ARG A 141 -4.49 -9.04 0.77
C ARG A 141 -2.99 -9.09 0.43
N ALA A 142 -2.27 -8.05 0.84
CA ALA A 142 -0.81 -8.02 0.74
C ALA A 142 -0.16 -8.82 1.88
N PRO A 143 1.00 -9.47 1.67
CA PRO A 143 1.74 -10.16 2.74
C PRO A 143 2.25 -9.17 3.78
N LEU A 144 2.17 -9.54 5.06
CA LEU A 144 2.76 -8.79 6.16
C LEU A 144 3.63 -9.71 7.03
N VAL A 145 4.95 -9.46 6.98
CA VAL A 145 5.97 -10.19 7.72
C VAL A 145 6.78 -9.21 8.56
N LEU A 146 6.90 -9.47 9.86
CA LEU A 146 7.72 -8.68 10.78
C LEU A 146 8.79 -9.61 11.37
N SER A 147 10.05 -9.17 11.42
CA SER A 147 11.16 -10.02 11.86
C SER A 147 12.29 -9.24 12.51
N GLY A 148 12.91 -9.84 13.53
CA GLY A 148 14.14 -9.35 14.13
C GLY A 148 13.95 -8.64 15.47
N PRO A 149 14.97 -7.90 15.94
CA PRO A 149 14.94 -7.27 17.26
C PRO A 149 13.79 -6.27 17.41
N GLY A 150 13.04 -6.37 18.50
CA GLY A 150 11.86 -5.52 18.76
C GLY A 150 10.54 -6.11 18.25
N VAL A 151 10.58 -7.23 17.52
CA VAL A 151 9.39 -7.97 17.07
C VAL A 151 9.28 -9.29 17.86
N GLN A 152 8.06 -9.67 18.22
CA GLN A 152 7.80 -10.96 18.86
C GLN A 152 8.05 -12.12 17.87
N ARG A 153 8.50 -13.27 18.39
CA ARG A 153 8.71 -14.48 17.60
C ARG A 153 7.52 -15.42 17.74
N LEU A 154 6.51 -15.21 16.91
CA LEU A 154 5.23 -15.91 16.97
C LEU A 154 5.02 -16.90 15.82
N GLY A 155 5.85 -16.85 14.76
CA GLY A 155 5.64 -17.67 13.57
C GLY A 155 4.40 -17.22 12.78
N LEU A 156 3.57 -18.16 12.33
CA LEU A 156 2.31 -17.81 11.66
C LEU A 156 1.25 -17.42 12.71
N VAL A 157 0.62 -16.26 12.51
CA VAL A 157 -0.41 -15.72 13.40
C VAL A 157 -1.73 -15.56 12.64
N GLU A 158 -2.80 -16.14 13.18
CA GLU A 158 -4.16 -16.00 12.65
C GLU A 158 -4.75 -14.62 12.97
N ALA A 159 -4.29 -13.62 12.22
CA ALA A 159 -4.75 -12.24 12.29
C ALA A 159 -4.49 -11.54 10.96
N HIS A 160 -4.82 -10.26 10.90
CA HIS A 160 -4.55 -9.36 9.77
C HIS A 160 -4.16 -7.96 10.29
N GLY A 161 -3.58 -7.16 9.41
CA GLY A 161 -3.38 -5.71 9.60
C GLY A 161 -3.97 -4.92 8.45
N ARG A 162 -3.65 -3.62 8.37
CA ARG A 162 -3.91 -2.77 7.21
C ARG A 162 -2.61 -2.16 6.70
N LEU A 163 -2.54 -1.83 5.42
CA LEU A 163 -1.32 -1.23 4.86
C LEU A 163 -0.98 0.13 5.49
N VAL A 164 -1.99 0.91 5.89
CA VAL A 164 -1.78 2.16 6.64
C VAL A 164 -1.10 1.94 8.00
N ASP A 165 -1.19 0.74 8.61
CA ASP A 165 -0.59 0.45 9.90
C ASP A 165 0.95 0.24 9.81
N VAL A 166 1.48 0.05 8.59
CA VAL A 166 2.90 -0.28 8.37
C VAL A 166 3.80 0.91 8.70
N GLY A 167 3.56 2.09 8.11
CA GLY A 167 4.37 3.29 8.33
C GLY A 167 4.54 3.68 9.79
N PRO A 168 3.43 3.83 10.57
CA PRO A 168 3.48 4.08 12.01
C PRO A 168 4.29 3.02 12.76
N THR A 169 4.13 1.74 12.43
CA THR A 169 4.89 0.64 13.05
C THR A 169 6.38 0.75 12.77
N LEU A 170 6.78 1.08 11.53
CA LEU A 170 8.18 1.30 11.16
C LEU A 170 8.77 2.52 11.87
N ALA A 171 8.00 3.60 12.01
CA ALA A 171 8.42 4.82 12.72
C ALA A 171 8.74 4.52 14.20
N VAL A 172 7.85 3.81 14.90
CA VAL A 172 8.07 3.41 16.30
C VAL A 172 9.29 2.51 16.44
N LEU A 173 9.45 1.50 15.58
CA LEU A 173 10.64 0.65 15.58
C LEU A 173 11.93 1.45 15.35
N ALA A 174 11.85 2.53 14.57
CA ALA A 174 12.97 3.43 14.29
C ALA A 174 13.25 4.43 15.42
N GLY A 175 12.38 4.57 16.43
CA GLY A 175 12.59 5.45 17.57
C GLY A 175 11.61 6.62 17.70
N VAL A 176 10.59 6.72 16.84
CA VAL A 176 9.60 7.80 16.89
C VAL A 176 8.60 7.51 18.03
N PRO A 177 8.37 8.45 18.96
CA PRO A 177 7.33 8.31 19.98
C PRO A 177 5.93 8.21 19.35
N GLU A 178 5.02 7.46 19.97
CA GLU A 178 3.66 7.28 19.43
C GLU A 178 2.87 8.59 19.40
N GLU A 179 3.09 9.48 20.36
CA GLU A 179 2.48 10.81 20.39
C GLU A 179 2.86 11.70 19.20
N ASP A 180 3.98 11.40 18.53
CA ASP A 180 4.50 12.16 17.40
C ASP A 180 4.14 11.55 16.04
N LEU A 181 3.35 10.46 16.04
CA LEU A 181 2.74 9.85 14.86
C LEU A 181 1.52 10.64 14.41
N VAL A 182 1.80 11.83 13.90
CA VAL A 182 0.82 12.79 13.41
C VAL A 182 1.27 13.36 12.06
N ASP A 183 0.31 13.88 11.31
CA ASP A 183 0.60 14.65 10.10
C ASP A 183 1.19 16.05 10.43
N ALA A 184 1.47 16.86 9.41
CA ALA A 184 2.14 18.15 9.58
C ALA A 184 1.30 19.19 10.34
N GLU A 185 -0.03 18.99 10.39
CA GLU A 185 -0.97 19.82 11.15
C GLU A 185 -1.30 19.24 12.53
N GLY A 186 -0.69 18.11 12.90
CA GLY A 186 -0.88 17.47 14.20
C GLY A 186 -2.12 16.59 14.29
N ALA A 187 -2.77 16.26 13.18
CA ALA A 187 -3.85 15.28 13.17
C ALA A 187 -3.29 13.86 13.18
N SER A 188 -3.98 12.97 13.91
CA SER A 188 -3.61 11.55 13.98
C SER A 188 -3.58 10.90 12.59
N LEU A 189 -2.69 9.92 12.41
CA LEU A 189 -2.67 9.06 11.22
C LEU A 189 -3.92 8.15 11.19
N ASP A 190 -4.24 7.57 10.02
CA ASP A 190 -5.36 6.61 9.90
C ASP A 190 -4.93 5.20 10.33
N GLY A 191 -3.65 4.90 10.14
CA GLY A 191 -2.99 3.69 10.59
C GLY A 191 -2.64 3.73 12.07
N VAL A 192 -2.56 2.55 12.67
CA VAL A 192 -2.16 2.37 14.06
C VAL A 192 -0.86 1.56 14.15
N VAL A 193 -0.14 1.70 15.26
CA VAL A 193 1.03 0.88 15.53
C VAL A 193 0.57 -0.54 15.83
N LEU A 194 1.22 -1.53 15.20
CA LEU A 194 0.97 -2.96 15.47
C LEU A 194 1.64 -3.40 16.79
N ALA A 195 1.34 -2.70 17.88
CA ALA A 195 1.96 -2.84 19.19
C ALA A 195 1.89 -4.28 19.74
N ALA A 196 0.77 -4.98 19.48
CA ALA A 196 0.56 -6.36 19.90
C ALA A 196 1.63 -7.36 19.37
N TYR A 197 2.39 -6.97 18.35
CA TYR A 197 3.43 -7.79 17.73
C TYR A 197 4.86 -7.32 18.03
N LEU A 198 5.01 -6.24 18.82
CA LEU A 198 6.30 -5.71 19.23
C LEU A 198 6.71 -6.29 20.59
N ALA A 199 8.00 -6.59 20.77
CA ALA A 199 8.51 -7.26 21.96
C ALA A 199 8.67 -6.32 23.17
N ASP A 200 8.81 -5.01 22.91
CA ASP A 200 8.99 -3.99 23.94
C ASP A 200 7.66 -3.33 24.38
N HIS A 201 6.53 -3.79 23.83
CA HIS A 201 5.21 -3.22 24.08
C HIS A 201 4.39 -4.19 24.96
N PRO A 202 3.87 -3.76 26.12
CA PRO A 202 3.12 -4.63 27.01
C PRO A 202 1.80 -5.09 26.35
N ALA A 203 1.53 -6.39 26.43
CA ALA A 203 0.39 -7.04 25.78
C ALA A 203 -0.99 -6.63 26.35
N ASP A 204 -1.05 -5.90 27.45
CA ASP A 204 -2.29 -5.48 28.12
C ASP A 204 -2.78 -4.08 27.71
N GLY A 205 -2.09 -3.42 26.77
CA GLY A 205 -2.45 -2.08 26.32
C GLY A 205 -2.36 -1.01 27.41
N THR A 206 -1.80 -1.34 28.58
CA THR A 206 -1.56 -0.35 29.62
C THR A 206 -0.37 0.48 29.20
N VAL A 207 -0.60 1.78 29.02
CA VAL A 207 0.47 2.78 28.84
C VAL A 207 1.18 2.90 30.19
N GLY A 208 2.08 1.95 30.47
CA GLY A 208 3.13 2.16 31.45
C GLY A 208 3.99 3.36 31.05
N PRO A 209 4.83 3.91 31.95
CA PRO A 209 5.78 4.94 31.56
C PRO A 209 6.55 4.45 30.33
N ALA A 210 6.48 5.22 29.23
CA ALA A 210 7.00 4.84 27.92
C ALA A 210 8.36 4.14 28.09
N ALA A 211 8.40 2.85 27.82
CA ALA A 211 9.67 2.12 27.82
C ALA A 211 10.59 2.86 26.83
N PRO A 212 11.87 3.10 27.17
CA PRO A 212 12.75 3.88 26.30
C PRO A 212 12.77 3.25 24.90
N VAL A 213 12.24 3.95 23.90
CA VAL A 213 12.25 3.45 22.52
C VAL A 213 13.70 3.46 22.07
N HIS A 214 14.31 2.28 22.01
CA HIS A 214 15.66 2.13 21.51
C HIS A 214 15.62 2.19 19.98
N PRO A 215 16.20 3.23 19.34
CA PRO A 215 16.14 3.37 17.89
C PRO A 215 16.84 2.18 17.22
N ARG A 216 16.12 1.48 16.34
CA ARG A 216 16.62 0.32 15.60
C ARG A 216 16.92 0.67 14.16
N ARG A 217 17.73 -0.16 13.53
CA ARG A 217 17.86 -0.18 12.07
C ARG A 217 16.66 -0.93 11.53
N VAL A 218 15.77 -0.20 10.88
CA VAL A 218 14.55 -0.75 10.26
C VAL A 218 14.77 -0.84 8.76
N VAL A 219 14.34 -1.95 8.16
CA VAL A 219 14.33 -2.15 6.71
C VAL A 219 12.92 -2.51 6.31
N GLY A 220 12.29 -1.66 5.49
CA GLY A 220 11.03 -1.98 4.82
C GLY A 220 11.31 -2.60 3.46
N ILE A 221 10.55 -3.64 3.10
CA ILE A 221 10.57 -4.26 1.78
C ILE A 221 9.11 -4.30 1.31
N LEU A 222 8.82 -3.62 0.20
CA LEU A 222 7.51 -3.66 -0.44
C LEU A 222 7.57 -4.68 -1.58
N TRP A 223 6.81 -5.76 -1.47
CA TRP A 223 6.64 -6.75 -2.53
C TRP A 223 5.39 -6.42 -3.34
N ASP A 224 5.57 -5.64 -4.40
CA ASP A 224 4.46 -5.28 -5.29
C ASP A 224 3.86 -6.53 -5.94
N GLY A 225 2.53 -6.60 -6.00
CA GLY A 225 1.77 -7.67 -6.62
C GLY A 225 1.91 -9.07 -5.98
N ALA A 226 2.57 -9.22 -4.83
CA ALA A 226 2.76 -10.54 -4.21
C ALA A 226 1.48 -10.99 -3.46
N PRO A 227 0.86 -12.13 -3.83
CA PRO A 227 -0.29 -12.65 -3.11
C PRO A 227 0.15 -13.28 -1.78
N CYS A 228 -0.52 -12.89 -0.68
CA CYS A 228 -0.15 -13.32 0.66
C CYS A 228 -0.20 -14.85 0.84
N GLY A 229 -1.28 -15.49 0.40
CA GLY A 229 -1.47 -16.94 0.55
C GLY A 229 -0.37 -17.76 -0.14
N GLU A 230 -0.04 -17.40 -1.38
CA GLU A 230 1.02 -18.06 -2.16
C GLU A 230 2.40 -17.87 -1.51
N LEU A 231 2.74 -16.64 -1.09
CA LEU A 231 4.02 -16.34 -0.47
C LEU A 231 4.24 -17.16 0.81
N LEU A 232 3.20 -17.30 1.63
CA LEU A 232 3.26 -18.10 2.86
C LEU A 232 3.32 -19.60 2.56
N ALA A 233 2.53 -20.09 1.60
CA ALA A 233 2.56 -21.50 1.19
C ALA A 233 3.92 -21.92 0.62
N MET A 234 4.53 -21.09 -0.24
CA MET A 234 5.87 -21.33 -0.78
C MET A 234 6.95 -21.28 0.32
N ALA A 235 6.79 -20.44 1.34
CA ALA A 235 7.70 -20.42 2.48
C ALA A 235 7.60 -21.72 3.31
N GLU A 236 6.38 -22.19 3.56
CA GLU A 236 6.11 -23.46 4.25
C GLU A 236 6.64 -24.67 3.49
N ALA A 237 6.49 -24.67 2.15
CA ALA A 237 7.01 -25.72 1.26
C ALA A 237 8.55 -25.71 1.14
N GLY A 238 9.23 -24.68 1.68
CA GLY A 238 10.69 -24.54 1.61
C GLY A 238 11.20 -23.95 0.30
N GLU A 239 10.31 -23.48 -0.58
CA GLU A 239 10.67 -22.82 -1.85
C GLU A 239 11.17 -21.40 -1.65
N LEU A 240 10.70 -20.72 -0.59
CA LEU A 240 11.15 -19.40 -0.16
C LEU A 240 11.87 -19.46 1.20
N PRO A 241 13.09 -20.05 1.29
CA PRO A 241 13.79 -20.23 2.56
C PRO A 241 14.18 -18.91 3.24
N GLY A 242 14.32 -17.82 2.46
CA GLY A 242 14.53 -16.49 3.01
C GLY A 242 13.32 -15.96 3.78
N VAL A 243 12.11 -16.16 3.23
CA VAL A 243 10.84 -15.79 3.87
C VAL A 243 10.58 -16.66 5.08
N ALA A 244 10.77 -17.99 4.95
CA ALA A 244 10.64 -18.92 6.07
C ALA A 244 11.51 -18.51 7.27
N ARG A 245 12.75 -18.09 7.03
CA ARG A 245 13.65 -17.58 8.08
C ARG A 245 13.19 -16.26 8.71
N LEU A 246 12.56 -15.36 7.94
CA LEU A 246 11.97 -14.14 8.51
C LEU A 246 10.82 -14.50 9.45
N ILE A 247 9.97 -15.45 9.06
CA ILE A 247 8.85 -15.94 9.88
C ILE A 247 9.38 -16.63 11.15
N GLU A 248 10.40 -17.49 11.05
CA GLU A 248 11.04 -18.15 12.20
C GLU A 248 11.62 -17.15 13.21
N HIS A 249 12.17 -16.03 12.73
CA HIS A 249 12.75 -14.98 13.55
C HIS A 249 11.78 -13.86 13.95
N GLY A 250 10.49 -14.05 13.70
CA GLY A 250 9.46 -13.05 13.93
C GLY A 250 8.08 -13.64 13.75
N LEU A 251 7.29 -13.06 12.84
CA LEU A 251 5.95 -13.53 12.51
C LEU A 251 5.50 -13.14 11.10
N ALA A 252 4.47 -13.83 10.63
CA ALA A 252 3.65 -13.38 9.51
C ALA A 252 2.16 -13.52 9.85
N LEU A 253 1.37 -12.54 9.42
CA LEU A 253 -0.08 -12.58 9.57
C LEU A 253 -0.68 -13.39 8.42
N THR A 254 -1.45 -14.43 8.72
CA THR A 254 -2.06 -15.29 7.69
C THR A 254 -3.12 -14.55 6.86
N GLY A 255 -3.75 -13.53 7.45
CA GLY A 255 -4.64 -12.59 6.78
C GLY A 255 -3.93 -11.44 6.07
N GLY A 256 -2.60 -11.39 6.13
CA GLY A 256 -1.82 -10.32 5.53
C GLY A 256 -2.16 -8.92 6.07
N ALA A 257 -2.00 -7.93 5.22
CA ALA A 257 -2.43 -6.55 5.45
C ALA A 257 -3.40 -6.13 4.35
N VAL A 258 -4.55 -5.60 4.75
CA VAL A 258 -5.58 -5.10 3.84
C VAL A 258 -5.11 -3.79 3.20
N ALA A 259 -5.13 -3.76 1.87
CA ALA A 259 -4.84 -2.58 1.06
C ALA A 259 -5.92 -1.50 1.20
N GLU A 260 -5.58 -0.24 0.92
CA GLU A 260 -6.53 0.84 0.68
C GLU A 260 -7.28 0.62 -0.65
N PHE A 261 -8.31 1.44 -0.92
CA PHE A 261 -9.05 1.41 -2.18
C PHE A 261 -8.73 2.64 -3.03
N PRO A 262 -8.35 2.47 -4.31
CA PRO A 262 -8.14 1.20 -5.03
C PRO A 262 -6.87 0.45 -4.59
N SER A 263 -6.88 -0.88 -4.70
CA SER A 263 -5.73 -1.76 -4.42
C SER A 263 -4.63 -1.70 -5.50
N VAL A 264 -4.22 -0.49 -5.89
CA VAL A 264 -3.15 -0.26 -6.88
C VAL A 264 -1.87 0.25 -6.22
N THR A 265 -0.73 0.03 -6.88
CA THR A 265 0.63 0.27 -6.37
C THR A 265 0.78 1.63 -5.69
N LEU A 266 0.61 2.75 -6.40
CA LEU A 266 0.98 4.06 -5.85
C LEU A 266 0.04 4.54 -4.76
N THR A 267 -1.24 4.18 -4.80
CA THR A 267 -2.17 4.43 -3.70
C THR A 267 -1.62 3.79 -2.43
N ASN A 268 -1.29 2.50 -2.51
CA ASN A 268 -0.94 1.69 -1.34
C ASN A 268 0.49 1.90 -0.85
N HIS A 269 1.46 2.09 -1.73
CA HIS A 269 2.81 2.46 -1.35
C HIS A 269 2.82 3.80 -0.62
N THR A 270 2.02 4.77 -1.09
CA THR A 270 1.85 6.03 -0.38
C THR A 270 1.22 5.84 0.99
N SER A 271 0.15 5.04 1.09
CA SER A 271 -0.49 4.75 2.38
C SER A 271 0.47 4.06 3.37
N ILE A 272 1.27 3.10 2.90
CA ILE A 272 2.32 2.44 3.71
C ILE A 272 3.31 3.47 4.25
N LEU A 273 3.79 4.38 3.40
CA LEU A 273 4.87 5.31 3.74
C LEU A 273 4.41 6.56 4.48
N THR A 274 3.11 6.78 4.60
CA THR A 274 2.54 7.98 5.26
C THR A 274 1.62 7.64 6.44
N GLY A 275 1.08 6.42 6.49
CA GLY A 275 0.12 6.00 7.50
C GLY A 275 -1.28 6.60 7.35
N VAL A 276 -1.58 7.25 6.23
CA VAL A 276 -2.91 7.83 5.93
C VAL A 276 -3.46 7.24 4.63
N GLY A 277 -4.77 7.35 4.42
CA GLY A 277 -5.45 6.84 3.23
C GLY A 277 -5.46 7.82 2.04
N PRO A 278 -5.89 7.36 0.85
CA PRO A 278 -5.85 8.09 -0.43
C PRO A 278 -6.32 9.54 -0.37
N GLY A 279 -7.50 9.79 0.20
CA GLY A 279 -8.05 11.14 0.22
C GLY A 279 -7.26 12.13 1.08
N ARG A 280 -6.47 11.63 2.05
CA ARG A 280 -5.57 12.48 2.84
C ARG A 280 -4.22 12.68 2.14
N HIS A 281 -3.63 11.62 1.58
CA HIS A 281 -2.33 11.77 0.91
C HIS A 281 -2.40 12.38 -0.50
N GLY A 282 -3.54 12.29 -1.17
CA GLY A 282 -3.81 12.90 -2.47
C GLY A 282 -3.27 12.13 -3.68
N VAL A 283 -2.73 10.93 -3.49
CA VAL A 283 -2.27 10.04 -4.58
C VAL A 283 -3.29 8.92 -4.73
N LEU A 284 -4.35 9.15 -5.51
CA LEU A 284 -5.53 8.29 -5.50
C LEU A 284 -5.42 7.02 -6.34
N GLY A 285 -4.45 6.96 -7.25
CA GLY A 285 -4.27 5.83 -8.15
C GLY A 285 -3.05 6.00 -9.04
N ASN A 286 -2.85 5.01 -9.92
CA ASN A 286 -1.79 5.02 -10.93
C ASN A 286 -2.05 6.05 -12.05
N VAL A 287 -3.31 6.52 -12.15
CA VAL A 287 -3.76 7.65 -12.96
C VAL A 287 -4.91 8.34 -12.22
N PHE A 288 -4.90 9.67 -12.15
CA PHE A 288 -6.02 10.45 -11.61
C PHE A 288 -6.10 11.82 -12.28
N TYR A 289 -7.23 12.51 -12.11
CA TYR A 289 -7.44 13.87 -12.62
C TYR A 289 -7.45 14.85 -11.45
N ASP A 290 -6.61 15.89 -11.52
CA ASP A 290 -6.60 16.97 -10.53
C ASP A 290 -7.45 18.12 -11.06
N ARG A 291 -8.65 18.32 -10.48
CA ARG A 291 -9.56 19.39 -10.92
C ARG A 291 -9.03 20.79 -10.60
N SER A 292 -8.14 20.92 -9.62
CA SER A 292 -7.57 22.22 -9.24
C SER A 292 -6.60 22.75 -10.29
N THR A 293 -5.85 21.85 -10.93
CA THR A 293 -4.90 22.20 -12.01
C THR A 293 -5.46 21.94 -13.40
N GLY A 294 -6.51 21.13 -13.52
CA GLY A 294 -7.09 20.70 -14.78
C GLY A 294 -6.28 19.61 -15.50
N GLU A 295 -5.36 18.95 -14.79
CA GLU A 295 -4.38 18.03 -15.38
C GLU A 295 -4.70 16.56 -15.10
N ARG A 296 -4.37 15.70 -16.08
CA ARG A 296 -4.30 14.25 -15.88
C ARG A 296 -2.92 13.89 -15.34
N VAL A 297 -2.88 13.43 -14.09
CA VAL A 297 -1.67 12.98 -13.41
C VAL A 297 -1.50 11.49 -13.65
N VAL A 298 -0.38 11.10 -14.24
CA VAL A 298 -0.04 9.69 -14.56
C VAL A 298 1.22 9.36 -13.79
N PRO A 299 1.13 9.01 -12.50
CA PRO A 299 2.33 8.74 -11.73
C PRO A 299 2.97 7.38 -12.08
N ASN A 300 2.22 6.41 -12.62
CA ASN A 300 2.75 5.11 -13.07
C ASN A 300 3.38 5.10 -14.49
N ASP A 301 4.15 6.13 -14.85
CA ASP A 301 4.85 6.21 -16.14
C ASP A 301 6.33 6.55 -15.92
N ALA A 302 7.24 5.98 -16.70
CA ALA A 302 8.68 6.19 -16.52
C ALA A 302 9.08 7.68 -16.55
N ALA A 303 8.39 8.51 -17.34
CA ALA A 303 8.65 9.95 -17.44
C ALA A 303 8.23 10.72 -16.19
N THR A 304 7.41 10.15 -15.31
CA THR A 304 6.74 10.85 -14.20
C THR A 304 6.83 10.12 -12.86
N TRP A 305 7.20 8.84 -12.83
CA TRP A 305 7.29 7.99 -11.64
C TRP A 305 8.12 8.61 -10.53
N HIS A 306 9.27 9.16 -10.91
CA HIS A 306 10.19 9.84 -10.01
C HIS A 306 9.62 11.12 -9.39
N ARG A 307 8.46 11.61 -9.84
CA ARG A 307 7.77 12.79 -9.30
C ARG A 307 6.66 12.44 -8.31
N SER A 308 6.41 11.16 -8.04
CA SER A 308 5.27 10.70 -7.21
C SER A 308 5.15 11.41 -5.86
N ALA A 309 6.28 11.63 -5.20
CA ALA A 309 6.35 12.34 -3.93
C ALA A 309 5.97 13.84 -4.01
N GLU A 310 6.00 14.47 -5.19
CA GLU A 310 5.60 15.87 -5.41
C GLU A 310 4.08 16.07 -5.33
N TRP A 311 3.30 15.02 -5.58
CA TRP A 311 1.83 15.11 -5.53
C TRP A 311 1.24 14.89 -4.15
N LEU A 312 2.05 14.55 -3.15
CA LEU A 312 1.58 14.46 -1.77
C LEU A 312 0.96 15.78 -1.32
N ARG A 313 -0.15 15.72 -0.59
CA ARG A 313 -0.70 16.91 0.06
C ARG A 313 0.34 17.51 1.03
N PRO A 314 0.38 18.84 1.19
CA PRO A 314 1.33 19.51 2.09
C PRO A 314 1.22 19.06 3.54
N SER A 315 0.01 18.68 3.94
CA SER A 315 -0.33 18.20 5.29
C SER A 315 0.29 16.87 5.66
N VAL A 316 0.58 16.04 4.67
CA VAL A 316 1.03 14.67 4.90
C VAL A 316 2.46 14.69 5.41
N ARG A 317 2.84 13.71 6.23
CA ARG A 317 4.24 13.40 6.54
C ARG A 317 4.56 11.98 6.12
N THR A 318 5.73 11.76 5.54
CA THR A 318 6.24 10.40 5.31
C THR A 318 6.89 9.85 6.57
N VAL A 319 7.05 8.52 6.64
CA VAL A 319 7.83 7.83 7.67
C VAL A 319 9.26 8.37 7.73
N PHE A 320 9.82 8.83 6.61
CA PHE A 320 11.16 9.39 6.57
C PHE A 320 11.23 10.74 7.28
N GLU A 321 10.23 11.60 7.08
CA GLU A 321 10.09 12.89 7.77
C GLU A 321 9.93 12.65 9.28
N MET A 322 9.01 11.75 9.66
CA MET A 322 8.79 11.39 11.07
C MET A 322 10.04 10.86 11.77
N VAL A 323 10.79 9.98 11.11
CA VAL A 323 12.05 9.42 11.66
C VAL A 323 13.13 10.49 11.73
N ASN A 324 13.26 11.34 10.71
CA ASN A 324 14.31 12.35 10.66
C ASN A 324 14.13 13.45 11.72
N ASP A 325 12.90 13.75 12.13
CA ASP A 325 12.61 14.71 13.21
C ASP A 325 13.07 14.20 14.59
N HIS A 326 13.14 12.87 14.78
CA HIS A 326 13.50 12.23 16.06
C HIS A 326 14.91 11.66 16.10
N ALA A 327 15.49 11.36 14.94
CA ALA A 327 16.87 10.91 14.85
C ALA A 327 17.81 12.12 15.00
N GLY A 328 18.31 12.33 16.23
CA GLY A 328 19.19 13.46 16.57
C GLY A 328 20.39 13.65 15.63
N GLU A 329 20.95 14.86 15.61
CA GLU A 329 22.04 15.25 14.71
C GLU A 329 23.22 14.25 14.74
N ARG A 330 23.46 13.56 13.62
CA ARG A 330 24.61 12.67 13.43
C ARG A 330 25.22 12.84 12.04
N SER A 331 26.49 12.50 11.91
CA SER A 331 27.29 12.65 10.68
C SER A 331 26.98 11.64 9.57
N SER A 332 25.90 10.87 9.68
CA SER A 332 25.51 9.81 8.73
C SER A 332 24.03 9.87 8.42
N ALA A 333 23.65 9.51 7.19
CA ALA A 333 22.24 9.39 6.81
C ALA A 333 21.47 8.45 7.75
N ARG A 334 20.24 8.85 8.04
CA ARG A 334 19.26 8.22 8.93
C ARG A 334 18.27 7.39 8.13
N THR A 335 17.87 7.88 6.96
CA THR A 335 16.83 7.26 6.13
C THR A 335 17.27 7.12 4.68
N ALA A 336 16.81 6.07 4.02
CA ALA A 336 17.01 5.88 2.59
C ALA A 336 15.78 5.23 1.96
N SER A 337 15.39 5.72 0.79
CA SER A 337 14.35 5.18 -0.08
C SER A 337 15.00 4.67 -1.37
N VAL A 338 14.86 3.38 -1.65
CA VAL A 338 15.51 2.70 -2.78
C VAL A 338 14.43 2.17 -3.69
N ASP A 339 14.46 2.59 -4.95
CA ASP A 339 13.49 2.15 -5.97
C ASP A 339 12.01 2.33 -5.59
N GLU A 340 11.74 3.32 -4.73
CA GLU A 340 10.41 3.63 -4.22
C GLU A 340 10.06 5.09 -4.55
N ALA A 341 8.83 5.29 -5.04
CA ALA A 341 8.31 6.53 -5.61
C ALA A 341 8.08 7.63 -4.55
N ILE A 342 7.71 7.22 -3.34
CA ILE A 342 7.38 8.10 -2.24
C ILE A 342 8.60 8.26 -1.34
N ASP A 343 9.48 9.20 -1.70
CA ASP A 343 10.78 9.40 -1.03
C ASP A 343 10.94 10.78 -0.35
N ARG A 344 9.85 11.55 -0.22
CA ARG A 344 9.89 12.88 0.41
C ARG A 344 10.44 12.77 1.82
N GLY A 345 11.44 13.60 2.13
CA GLY A 345 12.10 13.66 3.44
C GLY A 345 13.17 12.59 3.69
N ALA A 346 13.38 11.62 2.79
CA ALA A 346 14.49 10.68 2.93
C ALA A 346 15.85 11.36 2.72
N ASP A 347 16.88 10.99 3.49
CA ASP A 347 18.24 11.55 3.30
C ASP A 347 18.85 11.10 1.95
N TYR A 348 18.49 9.90 1.50
CA TYR A 348 18.81 9.39 0.16
C TYR A 348 17.55 8.81 -0.50
N GLY A 349 17.26 9.22 -1.72
CA GLY A 349 16.16 8.70 -2.54
C GLY A 349 16.62 8.41 -3.95
N THR A 350 16.35 7.22 -4.49
CA THR A 350 16.59 6.95 -5.92
C THR A 350 15.80 7.93 -6.79
N MET A 351 14.55 8.22 -6.43
CA MET A 351 13.69 9.12 -7.21
C MET A 351 14.11 10.59 -7.06
N ALA A 352 14.57 11.00 -5.89
CA ALA A 352 15.20 12.30 -5.68
C ALA A 352 16.42 12.52 -6.57
N LEU A 353 17.27 11.49 -6.72
CA LEU A 353 18.37 11.54 -7.67
C LEU A 353 17.88 11.71 -9.10
N LEU A 354 16.87 10.94 -9.51
CA LEU A 354 16.30 11.04 -10.86
C LEU A 354 15.75 12.44 -11.14
N ARG A 355 15.02 13.03 -10.19
CA ARG A 355 14.55 14.43 -10.29
C ARG A 355 15.72 15.40 -10.48
N GLN A 356 16.84 15.21 -9.78
CA GLN A 356 18.02 16.08 -9.88
C GLN A 356 18.75 15.97 -11.22
N VAL A 357 18.85 14.76 -11.79
CA VAL A 357 19.60 14.54 -13.03
C VAL A 357 18.76 14.62 -14.30
N GLY A 358 17.44 14.82 -14.18
CA GLY A 358 16.54 14.99 -15.31
C GLY A 358 15.90 13.71 -15.84
N GLY A 359 15.73 12.69 -14.99
CA GLY A 359 15.00 11.45 -15.30
C GLY A 359 15.87 10.22 -15.56
N PHE A 360 15.21 9.11 -15.91
CA PHE A 360 15.84 7.78 -16.04
C PHE A 360 16.90 7.70 -17.13
N ASP A 361 16.65 8.29 -18.30
CA ASP A 361 17.58 8.28 -19.43
C ASP A 361 18.90 8.97 -19.06
N ALA A 362 18.82 10.14 -18.43
CA ALA A 362 19.99 10.88 -17.98
C ALA A 362 20.75 10.14 -16.86
N ALA A 363 20.05 9.40 -16.01
CA ALA A 363 20.67 8.66 -14.91
C ALA A 363 21.43 7.41 -15.37
N THR A 364 21.02 6.78 -16.47
CA THR A 364 21.55 5.49 -16.95
C THR A 364 22.37 5.56 -18.23
N GLY A 365 22.30 6.68 -18.96
CA GLY A 365 23.02 6.91 -20.22
C GLY A 365 24.54 7.05 -20.06
N GLN A 366 25.25 7.36 -21.15
CA GLN A 366 26.68 7.62 -21.11
C GLN A 366 26.99 8.82 -20.20
N GLY A 367 27.83 8.60 -19.17
CA GLY A 367 28.10 9.61 -18.14
C GLY A 367 27.03 9.70 -17.05
N GLY A 368 26.08 8.77 -17.00
CA GLY A 368 25.05 8.68 -15.97
C GLY A 368 25.61 8.48 -14.57
N VAL A 369 24.81 8.85 -13.57
CA VAL A 369 25.19 8.85 -12.15
C VAL A 369 25.02 7.50 -11.46
N LEU A 370 24.23 6.59 -12.06
CA LEU A 370 24.01 5.26 -11.52
C LEU A 370 25.16 4.32 -11.91
N PRO A 371 25.67 3.53 -10.96
CA PRO A 371 26.75 2.58 -11.23
C PRO A 371 26.27 1.46 -12.15
N ASP A 372 27.21 0.80 -12.81
CA ASP A 372 26.94 -0.41 -13.59
C ASP A 372 26.44 -1.54 -12.66
N ALA A 373 25.34 -2.19 -13.04
CA ALA A 373 24.77 -3.31 -12.31
C ALA A 373 25.75 -4.48 -12.25
N ALA A 374 26.53 -4.71 -13.32
CA ALA A 374 27.53 -5.79 -13.37
C ALA A 374 28.69 -5.57 -12.39
N ALA A 375 28.92 -4.32 -11.96
CA ALA A 375 29.93 -3.98 -10.97
C ALA A 375 29.41 -4.02 -9.52
N SER A 376 28.13 -4.35 -9.31
CA SER A 376 27.54 -4.38 -7.98
C SER A 376 28.20 -5.46 -7.12
N PRO A 377 28.67 -5.14 -5.90
CA PRO A 377 29.18 -6.15 -4.97
C PRO A 377 28.06 -7.04 -4.39
N PHE A 378 26.80 -6.73 -4.68
CA PHE A 378 25.63 -7.47 -4.21
C PHE A 378 25.05 -8.42 -5.28
N LEU A 379 25.59 -8.38 -6.51
CA LEU A 379 25.21 -9.30 -7.57
C LEU A 379 25.79 -10.69 -7.29
N THR A 380 24.94 -11.62 -6.87
CA THR A 380 25.34 -13.01 -6.58
C THR A 380 25.20 -13.94 -7.79
N ASN A 381 24.24 -13.66 -8.68
CA ASN A 381 24.04 -14.40 -9.93
C ASN A 381 23.99 -13.44 -11.13
N PRO A 382 25.04 -13.38 -11.97
CA PRO A 382 25.07 -12.53 -13.15
C PRO A 382 23.95 -12.81 -14.17
N GLN A 383 23.37 -14.01 -14.18
CA GLN A 383 22.28 -14.34 -15.11
C GLN A 383 21.02 -13.50 -14.87
N HIS A 384 20.80 -13.05 -13.64
CA HIS A 384 19.64 -12.21 -13.31
C HIS A 384 19.72 -10.83 -13.98
N LEU A 385 20.89 -10.37 -14.42
CA LEU A 385 21.02 -9.11 -15.17
C LEU A 385 20.35 -9.16 -16.55
N GLY A 386 19.96 -10.34 -17.03
CA GLY A 386 19.13 -10.46 -18.24
C GLY A 386 17.71 -9.91 -18.04
N ASP A 387 17.23 -9.80 -16.80
CA ASP A 387 15.97 -9.16 -16.46
C ASP A 387 16.17 -7.65 -16.26
N SER A 388 15.39 -6.84 -16.97
CA SER A 388 15.55 -5.39 -16.97
C SER A 388 15.21 -4.74 -15.62
N TYR A 389 14.23 -5.28 -14.89
CA TYR A 389 13.86 -4.79 -13.56
C TYR A 389 14.94 -5.11 -12.54
N PHE A 390 15.44 -6.35 -12.54
CA PHE A 390 16.53 -6.74 -11.66
C PHE A 390 17.80 -5.94 -11.96
N HIS A 391 18.13 -5.74 -13.24
CA HIS A 391 19.25 -4.91 -13.65
C HIS A 391 19.10 -3.47 -13.14
N TRP A 392 17.92 -2.86 -13.27
CA TRP A 392 17.61 -1.54 -12.71
C TRP A 392 17.75 -1.49 -11.18
N GLY A 393 17.06 -2.38 -10.47
CA GLY A 393 17.08 -2.46 -9.01
C GLY A 393 18.50 -2.68 -8.45
N CYS A 394 19.34 -3.41 -9.18
CA CYS A 394 20.74 -3.61 -8.84
C CYS A 394 21.54 -2.28 -8.92
N ARG A 395 21.31 -1.45 -9.94
CA ARG A 395 21.97 -0.13 -10.06
C ARG A 395 21.54 0.82 -8.95
N SER A 396 20.23 0.94 -8.71
CA SER A 396 19.67 1.84 -7.70
C SER A 396 20.15 1.49 -6.29
N THR A 397 20.10 0.20 -5.94
CA THR A 397 20.57 -0.32 -4.64
C THR A 397 22.07 -0.07 -4.45
N THR A 398 22.88 -0.34 -5.48
CA THR A 398 24.34 -0.14 -5.43
C THR A 398 24.69 1.32 -5.23
N TRP A 399 23.98 2.23 -5.90
CA TRP A 399 24.17 3.67 -5.74
C TRP A 399 23.88 4.12 -4.30
N VAL A 400 22.71 3.79 -3.76
CA VAL A 400 22.33 4.19 -2.39
C VAL A 400 23.32 3.60 -1.39
N CYS A 401 23.64 2.31 -1.50
CA CYS A 401 24.60 1.66 -0.62
C CYS A 401 25.99 2.32 -0.67
N SER A 402 26.47 2.75 -1.84
CA SER A 402 27.76 3.43 -1.98
C SER A 402 27.80 4.77 -1.23
N ARG A 403 26.68 5.50 -1.19
CA ARG A 403 26.56 6.80 -0.52
C ARG A 403 26.27 6.68 0.98
N CYS A 404 25.45 5.71 1.38
CA CYS A 404 25.24 5.41 2.80
C CYS A 404 26.53 4.89 3.47
N CYS A 405 27.32 4.06 2.77
CA CYS A 405 28.53 3.43 3.33
C CYS A 405 29.78 4.32 3.26
N SER A 406 29.84 5.32 2.37
CA SER A 406 31.01 6.20 2.22
C SER A 406 31.21 7.14 3.40
N CYS A 407 30.18 7.39 4.21
CA CYS A 407 30.28 8.14 5.48
C CYS A 407 30.87 7.34 6.67
N GLY A 408 31.26 6.06 6.52
CA GLY A 408 31.65 5.26 7.70
C GLY A 408 32.67 4.12 7.55
N ARG A 409 33.20 3.81 6.37
CA ARG A 409 34.15 2.69 6.22
C ARG A 409 35.62 3.10 6.41
N THR A 410 36.02 3.32 7.66
CA THR A 410 37.31 2.75 8.11
C THR A 410 37.07 1.26 8.34
N ARG A 411 37.45 0.43 7.36
CA ARG A 411 37.44 -1.04 7.51
C ARG A 411 38.29 -1.42 8.73
N ARG A 412 37.67 -1.77 9.87
CA ARG A 412 38.33 -2.65 10.83
C ARG A 412 38.48 -4.02 10.16
N ARG A 413 39.64 -4.24 9.54
CA ARG A 413 40.10 -5.58 9.17
C ARG A 413 40.03 -6.44 10.44
N ARG A 414 39.19 -7.48 10.44
CA ARG A 414 39.40 -8.61 11.35
C ARG A 414 40.82 -9.12 11.05
N ARG A 415 41.73 -8.98 12.01
CA ARG A 415 43.02 -9.68 11.99
C ARG A 415 42.76 -11.17 12.27
N PRO A 416 43.58 -12.06 11.69
CA PRO A 416 43.36 -13.50 11.68
C PRO A 416 43.26 -14.11 13.08
#